data_AF-A0A165YN38-F1
#
_entry.id   AF-A0A165YN38-F1
#
_cell.length_a   1.000
_cell.length_b   1.000
_cell.length_c   1.000
_cell.angle_alpha   90.00
_cell.angle_beta   90.00
_cell.angle_gamma   90.00
#
_symmetry.space_group_name_H-M   'P 1'
#
loop_
_entity.id
_entity.type
_entity.pdbx_description
1 polymer ?
#
loop_
_entity_poly.entity_id
_entity_poly.type
_entity_poly.pdbx_seq_one_letter_code
_entity_poly.pdbx_strand_id
1 'polypeptide(L)'
;MAVVQHLVFFTSFVSVFAALVFGSRFLGQKLREAGYDISRLILYGLDTPDTPPAHTSKEMAAVLPDFVHDLLKQYGLTAADVQAPLAIFVTLATTFVLYKAFGGSSKRKPVLDPKEWKSFPLVEKIIISPNTAIYRFKLPHPDDVLGLPTGQHISVSAEIDGKEIMRSYTPTSNDDDRGHFDLLVKAYEKGNISRYIGLLKVGDHVRIKGPKGQFNYRAGLSRHIGMIAGGTGITPMVQVARTALRDSSDKTKFSLIYANVNEEDILLKKELDELAAKHPNRFTVYYVLNNPPAGWTGGVGFVSKDQIEKHMPPSSEDIKVLLCGPPPMMTAMKKYLAELNYPAPRTVSKLVDQVFLF
;
A
#
# COMPACT_ATOMS: atom_id res chain seq x y z
N MET A 1 21.48 1.68 -16.30
CA MET A 1 20.81 2.84 -15.67
C MET A 1 21.32 3.15 -14.26
N ALA A 2 21.57 2.17 -13.39
CA ALA A 2 22.10 2.41 -12.03
C ALA A 2 23.44 3.17 -11.99
N VAL A 3 24.39 2.86 -12.88
CA VAL A 3 25.70 3.54 -12.94
C VAL A 3 25.56 5.04 -13.22
N VAL A 4 24.62 5.44 -14.08
CA VAL A 4 24.37 6.86 -14.40
C VAL A 4 23.75 7.58 -13.20
N GLN A 5 22.84 6.93 -12.47
CA GLN A 5 22.25 7.49 -11.24
C GLN A 5 23.28 7.67 -10.13
N HIS A 6 24.20 6.70 -9.94
CA HIS A 6 25.30 6.82 -8.98
C HIS A 6 26.29 7.93 -9.36
N LEU A 7 26.57 8.11 -10.66
CA LEU A 7 27.45 9.17 -11.14
C LEU A 7 26.83 10.57 -10.92
N VAL A 8 25.52 10.71 -11.17
CA VAL A 8 24.78 11.97 -10.93
C VAL A 8 24.72 12.29 -9.43
N PHE A 9 24.49 11.29 -8.58
CA PHE A 9 24.50 11.47 -7.14
C PHE A 9 25.89 11.88 -6.64
N PHE A 10 26.94 11.19 -7.10
CA PHE A 10 28.31 11.47 -6.69
C PHE A 10 28.76 12.87 -7.13
N THR A 11 28.45 13.26 -8.37
CA THR A 11 28.78 14.61 -8.88
C THR A 11 28.01 15.70 -8.14
N SER A 12 26.74 15.48 -7.81
CA SER A 12 25.95 16.40 -6.99
C SER A 12 26.51 16.53 -5.57
N PHE A 13 26.85 15.41 -4.92
CA PHE A 13 27.42 15.39 -3.58
C PHE A 13 28.77 16.13 -3.52
N VAL A 14 29.68 15.86 -4.46
CA VAL A 14 30.98 16.53 -4.53
C VAL A 14 30.81 18.03 -4.78
N SER A 15 29.87 18.44 -5.63
CA SER A 15 29.62 19.86 -5.92
C SER A 15 29.08 20.62 -4.71
N VAL A 16 28.11 20.04 -4.00
CA VAL A 16 27.55 20.65 -2.78
C VAL A 16 28.57 20.66 -1.65
N PHE A 17 29.31 19.57 -1.47
CA PHE A 17 30.37 19.49 -0.45
C PHE A 17 31.48 20.52 -0.72
N ALA A 18 31.93 20.65 -1.97
CA ALA A 18 32.90 21.67 -2.36
C ALA A 18 32.35 23.07 -2.09
N ALA A 19 31.11 23.38 -2.49
CA ALA A 19 30.49 24.68 -2.25
C ALA A 19 30.42 25.02 -0.76
N LEU A 20 30.09 24.05 0.10
CA LEU A 20 30.06 24.24 1.56
C LEU A 20 31.45 24.46 2.15
N VAL A 21 32.45 23.68 1.72
CA VAL A 21 33.83 23.82 2.21
C VAL A 21 34.45 25.14 1.77
N PHE A 22 34.30 25.50 0.49
CA PHE A 22 34.82 26.77 -0.03
C PHE A 22 34.04 27.96 0.54
N GLY A 23 32.71 27.86 0.63
CA GLY A 23 31.86 28.89 1.24
C GLY A 23 32.18 29.11 2.72
N SER A 24 32.39 28.04 3.48
CA SER A 24 32.78 28.12 4.89
C SER A 24 34.17 28.74 5.08
N ARG A 25 35.14 28.35 4.24
CA ARG A 25 36.50 28.94 4.27
C ARG A 25 36.49 30.41 3.87
N PHE A 26 35.74 30.76 2.83
CA PHE A 26 35.58 32.13 2.37
C PHE A 26 34.93 33.00 3.45
N LEU A 27 33.84 32.52 4.06
CA LEU A 27 33.17 33.22 5.14
C LEU A 27 34.06 33.33 6.39
N GLY A 28 34.79 32.27 6.73
CA GLY A 28 35.76 32.29 7.84
C GLY A 28 36.90 33.27 7.61
N GLN A 29 37.43 33.38 6.39
CA GLN A 29 38.41 34.41 6.04
C GLN A 29 37.83 35.81 6.14
N LYS A 30 36.63 36.04 5.60
CA LYS A 30 35.95 37.34 5.65
C LYS A 30 35.63 37.78 7.09
N LEU A 31 35.24 36.84 7.95
CA LEU A 31 35.00 37.11 9.36
C LEU A 31 36.30 37.48 10.09
N ARG A 32 37.41 36.76 9.84
CA ARG A 32 38.73 37.11 10.40
C ARG A 32 39.22 38.47 9.93
N GLU A 33 39.04 38.79 8.64
CA GLU A 33 39.36 40.10 8.06
C GLU A 33 38.52 41.23 8.70
N ALA A 34 37.27 40.94 9.05
CA ALA A 34 36.39 41.86 9.76
C ALA A 34 36.62 41.91 11.29
N GLY A 35 37.69 41.27 11.79
CA GLY A 35 38.05 41.25 13.21
C GLY A 35 37.27 40.24 14.06
N TYR A 36 36.40 39.44 13.46
CA TYR A 36 35.64 38.37 14.13
C TYR A 36 36.40 37.05 14.02
N ASP A 37 37.20 36.72 15.02
CA ASP A 37 37.77 35.38 15.16
C ASP A 37 36.79 34.47 15.90
N ILE A 38 36.16 33.55 15.17
CA ILE A 38 35.18 32.58 15.72
C ILE A 38 35.83 31.70 16.80
N SER A 39 37.16 31.55 16.79
CA SER A 39 37.93 30.85 17.85
C SER A 39 37.81 31.53 19.21
N ARG A 40 37.51 32.84 19.26
CA ARG A 40 37.30 33.62 20.49
C ARG A 40 35.93 33.39 21.14
N LEU A 41 34.96 32.81 20.43
CA LEU A 41 33.67 32.42 21.04
C LEU A 41 33.82 31.33 22.11
N ILE A 42 34.93 30.58 22.11
CA ILE A 42 35.25 29.56 23.12
C ILE A 42 35.93 30.18 24.36
N LEU A 43 36.45 31.41 24.28
CA LEU A 43 37.22 32.10 25.32
C LEU A 43 36.50 33.32 25.91
N TYR A 44 35.16 33.31 25.90
CA TYR A 44 34.36 34.34 26.58
C TYR A 44 34.55 34.23 28.10
N GLY A 45 35.42 35.07 28.69
CA GLY A 45 35.63 35.13 30.15
C GLY A 45 37.06 35.35 30.66
N LEU A 46 38.06 35.61 29.80
CA LEU A 46 39.43 35.94 30.23
C LEU A 46 39.90 37.26 29.60
N ASP A 47 40.40 38.17 30.43
CA ASP A 47 40.90 39.49 30.02
C ASP A 47 42.19 39.38 29.18
N THR A 48 42.27 40.18 28.11
CA THR A 48 43.53 40.40 27.38
C THR A 48 43.72 41.89 27.06
N PRO A 49 44.98 42.38 26.96
CA PRO A 49 45.29 43.81 27.00
C PRO A 49 45.30 44.48 25.60
N ASP A 50 44.94 45.76 25.63
CA ASP A 50 45.15 46.89 24.69
C ASP A 50 45.28 46.68 23.17
N THR A 51 44.36 47.35 22.47
CA THR A 51 44.17 47.47 21.02
C THR A 51 45.16 48.47 20.38
N PRO A 52 45.80 48.19 19.23
CA PRO A 52 46.36 49.22 18.35
C PRO A 52 45.34 49.70 17.30
N PRO A 53 45.49 50.91 16.73
CA PRO A 53 44.38 51.65 16.13
C PRO A 53 44.00 51.18 14.72
N ALA A 54 42.76 51.51 14.36
CA ALA A 54 42.08 51.18 13.12
C ALA A 54 42.91 51.48 11.85
N HIS A 55 43.09 50.44 11.02
CA HIS A 55 43.51 50.63 9.64
C HIS A 55 42.35 51.11 8.79
N THR A 56 42.66 52.17 8.05
CA THR A 56 41.82 53.00 7.21
C THR A 56 41.13 52.25 6.08
N SER A 57 39.90 52.69 5.84
CA SER A 57 39.03 52.40 4.72
C SER A 57 39.71 52.55 3.35
N LYS A 58 40.11 51.44 2.75
CA LYS A 58 40.26 51.25 1.29
C LYS A 58 40.42 49.76 1.04
N GLU A 59 39.75 49.26 -0.01
CA GLU A 59 39.70 47.84 -0.45
C GLU A 59 38.57 46.97 0.11
N MET A 60 37.32 47.39 -0.13
CA MET A 60 36.17 46.46 -0.23
C MET A 60 35.34 46.77 -1.47
N ALA A 61 35.98 46.81 -2.64
CA ALA A 61 35.29 46.93 -3.92
C ALA A 61 35.80 45.87 -4.89
N ALA A 62 35.15 44.71 -4.91
CA ALA A 62 35.07 43.84 -6.08
C ALA A 62 34.14 42.66 -5.76
N VAL A 63 32.93 42.65 -6.33
CA VAL A 63 32.48 41.70 -7.39
C VAL A 63 31.13 42.24 -7.92
N LEU A 64 31.15 43.37 -8.62
CA LEU A 64 30.03 43.82 -9.47
C LEU A 64 30.65 44.41 -10.75
N PRO A 65 30.12 44.08 -11.94
CA PRO A 65 30.60 44.68 -13.21
C PRO A 65 30.48 46.21 -13.18
N ASP A 66 31.43 46.92 -13.80
CA ASP A 66 31.55 48.40 -13.70
C ASP A 66 30.26 49.16 -14.06
N PHE A 67 29.48 48.66 -15.03
CA PHE A 67 28.17 49.21 -15.40
C PHE A 67 27.17 49.23 -14.22
N VAL A 68 27.20 48.22 -13.35
CA VAL A 68 26.33 48.15 -12.18
C VAL A 68 26.78 49.17 -11.14
N HIS A 69 28.08 49.40 -11.03
CA HIS A 69 28.63 50.39 -10.10
C HIS A 69 28.22 51.82 -10.47
N ASP A 70 28.22 52.15 -11.76
CA ASP A 70 27.74 53.44 -12.26
C ASP A 70 26.22 53.62 -12.11
N LEU A 71 25.46 52.55 -12.35
CA LEU A 71 24.00 52.56 -12.17
C LEU A 71 23.61 52.78 -10.69
N LEU A 72 24.31 52.11 -9.75
CA LEU A 72 24.07 52.27 -8.31
C LEU A 72 24.35 53.70 -7.84
N LYS A 73 25.44 54.30 -8.32
CA LYS A 73 25.78 55.70 -8.04
C LYS A 73 24.74 56.67 -8.60
N GLN A 74 24.24 56.43 -9.81
CA GLN A 74 23.24 57.29 -10.45
C GLN A 74 21.92 57.37 -9.66
N TYR A 75 21.56 56.31 -8.95
CA TYR A 75 20.32 56.23 -8.15
C TYR A 75 20.54 56.37 -6.64
N GLY A 76 21.77 56.70 -6.19
CA GLY A 76 22.08 56.90 -4.78
C GLY A 76 22.00 55.64 -3.90
N LEU A 77 22.10 54.46 -4.50
CA LEU A 77 22.01 53.16 -3.83
C LEU A 77 23.40 52.61 -3.51
N THR A 78 23.55 51.94 -2.37
CA THR A 78 24.80 51.27 -1.99
C THR A 78 24.82 49.80 -2.44
N ALA A 79 25.99 49.17 -2.45
CA ALA A 79 26.12 47.75 -2.76
C ALA A 79 25.28 46.86 -1.80
N ALA A 80 25.17 47.27 -0.54
CA ALA A 80 24.37 46.56 0.47
C ALA A 80 22.86 46.61 0.16
N ASP A 81 22.37 47.73 -0.41
CA ASP A 81 20.96 47.93 -0.76
C ASP A 81 20.52 47.02 -1.92
N VAL A 82 21.47 46.54 -2.73
CA VAL A 82 21.19 45.64 -3.88
C VAL A 82 21.57 44.19 -3.58
N GLN A 83 22.56 43.95 -2.73
CA GLN A 83 22.96 42.59 -2.33
C GLN A 83 21.85 41.84 -1.59
N ALA A 84 21.17 42.48 -0.64
CA ALA A 84 20.09 41.84 0.12
C ALA A 84 18.89 41.42 -0.75
N PRO A 85 18.28 42.30 -1.59
CA PRO A 85 17.17 41.90 -2.44
C PRO A 85 17.59 40.91 -3.54
N LEU A 86 18.81 41.01 -4.07
CA LEU A 86 19.33 40.05 -5.05
C LEU A 86 19.53 38.67 -4.43
N ALA A 87 20.07 38.57 -3.22
CA ALA A 87 20.23 37.31 -2.50
C ALA A 87 18.87 36.65 -2.21
N ILE A 88 17.87 37.44 -1.80
CA ILE A 88 16.50 36.96 -1.60
C ILE A 88 15.92 36.46 -2.93
N PHE A 89 16.07 37.22 -4.01
CA PHE A 89 15.58 36.85 -5.33
C PHE A 89 16.22 35.55 -5.83
N VAL A 90 17.55 35.41 -5.73
CA VAL A 90 18.28 34.20 -6.12
C VAL A 90 17.85 33.01 -5.26
N THR A 91 17.65 33.21 -3.96
CA THR A 91 17.18 32.14 -3.05
C THR A 91 15.76 31.69 -3.38
N LEU A 92 14.85 32.63 -3.66
CA LEU A 92 13.48 32.31 -4.07
C LEU A 92 13.46 31.63 -5.44
N ALA A 93 14.25 32.11 -6.41
CA ALA A 93 14.35 31.53 -7.74
C ALA A 93 14.93 30.11 -7.70
N THR A 94 16.01 29.89 -6.95
CA THR A 94 16.62 28.56 -6.78
C THR A 94 15.68 27.59 -6.05
N THR A 95 15.02 28.04 -4.99
CA THR A 95 14.00 27.24 -4.27
C THR A 95 12.83 26.88 -5.17
N PHE A 96 12.36 27.82 -6.00
CA PHE A 96 11.28 27.56 -6.96
C PHE A 96 11.71 26.56 -8.05
N VAL A 97 12.93 26.68 -8.57
CA VAL A 97 13.49 25.73 -9.55
C VAL A 97 13.64 24.35 -8.91
N LEU A 98 14.16 24.25 -7.69
CA LEU A 98 14.25 22.98 -6.95
C LEU A 98 12.86 22.40 -6.67
N TYR A 99 11.88 23.22 -6.31
CA TYR A 99 10.50 22.78 -6.12
C TYR A 99 9.85 22.29 -7.43
N LYS A 100 10.14 22.91 -8.58
CA LYS A 100 9.65 22.39 -9.87
C LYS A 100 10.40 21.16 -10.36
N ALA A 101 11.71 21.10 -10.15
CA ALA A 101 12.56 19.99 -10.59
C ALA A 101 12.39 18.74 -9.70
N PHE A 102 12.15 18.92 -8.40
CA PHE A 102 12.10 17.83 -7.41
C PHE A 102 10.80 17.77 -6.62
N GLY A 103 10.06 18.87 -6.45
CA GLY A 103 8.74 18.91 -5.79
C GLY A 103 7.58 18.47 -6.68
N GLY A 104 7.83 18.25 -7.97
CA GLY A 104 6.88 17.71 -8.94
C GLY A 104 6.64 16.21 -8.82
N SER A 105 6.39 15.68 -7.61
CA SER A 105 5.68 14.41 -7.50
C SER A 105 4.23 14.67 -7.88
N SER A 106 3.95 14.73 -9.19
CA SER A 106 2.59 14.55 -9.71
C SER A 106 1.98 13.37 -8.96
N LYS A 107 0.96 13.60 -8.13
CA LYS A 107 0.30 12.53 -7.38
C LYS A 107 -0.10 11.47 -8.39
N ARG A 108 0.59 10.32 -8.36
CA ARG A 108 0.35 9.23 -9.31
C ARG A 108 -1.12 8.86 -9.20
N LYS A 109 -1.79 8.74 -10.34
CA LYS A 109 -3.21 8.36 -10.36
C LYS A 109 -3.35 6.97 -9.72
N PRO A 110 -4.41 6.71 -8.94
CA PRO A 110 -4.69 5.38 -8.43
C PRO A 110 -4.73 4.34 -9.56
N VAL A 111 -4.18 3.16 -9.30
CA VAL A 111 -4.16 2.03 -10.24
C VAL A 111 -5.59 1.62 -10.58
N LEU A 112 -6.43 1.44 -9.58
CA LEU A 112 -7.84 1.12 -9.75
C LEU A 112 -8.68 2.35 -10.08
N ASP A 113 -9.72 2.18 -10.91
CA ASP A 113 -10.75 3.18 -11.14
C ASP A 113 -12.15 2.54 -11.02
N PRO A 114 -13.05 3.08 -10.16
CA PRO A 114 -14.34 2.44 -9.90
C PRO A 114 -15.33 2.61 -11.04
N LYS A 115 -15.06 3.51 -12.00
CA LYS A 115 -15.93 3.85 -13.13
C LYS A 115 -15.37 3.32 -14.45
N GLU A 116 -14.05 3.35 -14.61
CA GLU A 116 -13.37 2.95 -15.84
C GLU A 116 -12.82 1.53 -15.81
N TRP A 117 -12.81 0.88 -16.96
CA TRP A 117 -12.16 -0.41 -17.12
C TRP A 117 -10.70 -0.21 -17.52
N LYS A 118 -9.79 -0.84 -16.80
CA LYS A 118 -8.35 -0.81 -17.05
C LYS A 118 -7.83 -2.20 -17.42
N SER A 119 -6.81 -2.25 -18.26
CA SER A 119 -6.25 -3.48 -18.79
C SER A 119 -4.88 -3.76 -18.14
N PHE A 120 -4.65 -5.00 -17.71
CA PHE A 120 -3.41 -5.39 -17.03
C PHE A 120 -2.85 -6.68 -17.65
N PRO A 121 -1.57 -6.73 -18.05
CA PRO A 121 -1.00 -7.91 -18.67
C PRO A 121 -0.68 -8.99 -17.63
N LEU A 122 -0.99 -10.24 -17.97
CA LEU A 122 -0.55 -11.43 -17.25
C LEU A 122 0.96 -11.60 -17.47
N VAL A 123 1.74 -11.59 -16.39
CA VAL A 123 3.20 -11.77 -16.46
C VAL A 123 3.64 -13.14 -15.96
N GLU A 124 2.84 -13.79 -15.11
CA GLU A 124 3.17 -15.08 -14.54
C GLU A 124 1.90 -15.87 -14.20
N LYS A 125 1.94 -17.19 -14.44
CA LYS A 125 0.88 -18.13 -14.08
C LYS A 125 1.50 -19.26 -13.28
N ILE A 126 1.12 -19.36 -12.00
CA ILE A 126 1.65 -20.35 -11.05
C ILE A 126 0.57 -21.41 -10.85
N ILE A 127 0.80 -22.62 -11.35
CA ILE A 127 -0.15 -23.73 -11.24
C ILE A 127 -0.11 -24.29 -9.81
N ILE A 128 -1.26 -24.33 -9.15
CA ILE A 128 -1.43 -24.86 -7.79
C ILE A 128 -2.01 -26.28 -7.85
N SER A 129 -3.02 -26.49 -8.71
CA SER A 129 -3.66 -27.78 -8.95
C SER A 129 -4.21 -27.82 -10.38
N PRO A 130 -4.72 -28.97 -10.88
CA PRO A 130 -5.17 -29.09 -12.28
C PRO A 130 -6.17 -28.03 -12.74
N ASN A 131 -7.01 -27.53 -11.82
CA ASN A 131 -8.00 -26.49 -12.11
C ASN A 131 -7.76 -25.18 -11.35
N THR A 132 -6.67 -25.03 -10.61
CA THR A 132 -6.40 -23.82 -9.82
C THR A 132 -5.01 -23.27 -10.07
N ALA A 133 -4.93 -21.96 -10.29
CA ALA A 133 -3.66 -21.27 -10.46
C ALA A 133 -3.72 -19.85 -9.89
N ILE A 134 -2.55 -19.30 -9.57
CA ILE A 134 -2.35 -17.87 -9.31
C ILE A 134 -2.00 -17.20 -10.63
N TYR A 135 -2.72 -16.15 -10.96
CA TYR A 135 -2.51 -15.32 -12.14
C TYR A 135 -1.98 -13.96 -11.69
N ARG A 136 -0.72 -13.68 -12.00
CA ARG A 136 -0.03 -12.46 -11.60
C ARG A 136 -0.06 -11.43 -12.71
N PHE A 137 -0.68 -10.30 -12.44
CA PHE A 137 -0.86 -9.23 -13.40
C PHE A 137 0.02 -8.03 -13.04
N LYS A 138 0.68 -7.45 -14.04
CA LYS A 138 1.60 -6.32 -13.85
C LYS A 138 0.83 -5.02 -13.66
N LEU A 139 1.28 -4.19 -12.72
CA LEU A 139 0.82 -2.81 -12.56
C LEU A 139 1.56 -1.85 -13.51
N PRO A 140 1.05 -0.62 -13.73
CA PRO A 140 1.67 0.33 -14.66
C PRO A 140 3.14 0.63 -14.33
N HIS A 141 3.47 0.78 -13.04
CA HIS A 141 4.85 0.97 -12.59
C HIS A 141 5.27 -0.04 -11.52
N PRO A 142 6.58 -0.35 -11.40
CA PRO A 142 7.09 -1.32 -10.41
C PRO A 142 6.82 -0.95 -8.95
N ASP A 143 6.73 0.35 -8.64
CA ASP A 143 6.46 0.84 -7.28
C ASP A 143 4.98 1.05 -6.99
N ASP A 144 4.10 0.83 -7.97
CA ASP A 144 2.67 1.01 -7.77
C ASP A 144 2.12 -0.09 -6.87
N VAL A 145 1.07 0.23 -6.13
CA VAL A 145 0.26 -0.72 -5.38
C VAL A 145 -1.13 -0.75 -6.00
N LEU A 146 -1.84 -1.87 -5.89
CA LEU A 146 -3.19 -1.97 -6.43
C LEU A 146 -4.12 -0.94 -5.77
N GLY A 147 -3.92 -0.67 -4.46
CA GLY A 147 -4.70 0.31 -3.72
C GLY A 147 -6.14 -0.14 -3.51
N LEU A 148 -6.33 -1.43 -3.20
CA LEU A 148 -7.62 -2.03 -2.93
C LEU A 148 -7.91 -2.01 -1.42
N PRO A 149 -8.90 -1.24 -0.94
CA PRO A 149 -9.25 -1.23 0.48
C PRO A 149 -9.59 -2.63 1.00
N THR A 150 -9.20 -2.95 2.23
CA THR A 150 -9.37 -4.30 2.80
C THR A 150 -10.86 -4.64 2.93
N GLY A 151 -11.26 -5.77 2.36
CA GLY A 151 -12.65 -6.23 2.26
C GLY A 151 -13.36 -5.80 0.98
N GLN A 152 -12.73 -4.97 0.15
CA GLN A 152 -13.21 -4.69 -1.20
C GLN A 152 -12.60 -5.68 -2.20
N HIS A 153 -13.23 -5.75 -3.37
CA HIS A 153 -12.84 -6.64 -4.47
C HIS A 153 -12.76 -5.85 -5.77
N ILE A 154 -12.29 -6.51 -6.83
CA ILE A 154 -12.31 -5.99 -8.19
C ILE A 154 -13.34 -6.74 -9.04
N SER A 155 -13.86 -6.09 -10.07
CA SER A 155 -14.64 -6.73 -11.13
C SER A 155 -13.71 -7.06 -12.29
N VAL A 156 -13.73 -8.31 -12.76
CA VAL A 156 -13.09 -8.73 -14.00
C VAL A 156 -14.16 -8.90 -15.07
N SER A 157 -13.93 -8.39 -16.28
CA SER A 157 -14.82 -8.59 -17.43
C SER A 157 -14.15 -9.24 -18.62
N ALA A 158 -14.98 -9.93 -19.41
CA ALA A 158 -14.62 -10.45 -20.72
C ALA A 158 -15.87 -10.44 -21.61
N GLU A 159 -15.66 -10.31 -22.92
CA GLU A 159 -16.70 -10.56 -23.91
C GLU A 159 -16.76 -12.06 -24.22
N ILE A 160 -17.91 -12.68 -24.00
CA ILE A 160 -18.14 -14.11 -24.21
C ILE A 160 -19.45 -14.24 -24.97
N ASP A 161 -19.39 -14.85 -26.16
CA ASP A 161 -20.54 -15.02 -27.07
C ASP A 161 -21.28 -13.69 -27.36
N GLY A 162 -20.51 -12.63 -27.63
CA GLY A 162 -21.04 -11.28 -27.92
C GLY A 162 -21.66 -10.55 -26.73
N LYS A 163 -21.50 -11.07 -25.50
CA LYS A 163 -22.01 -10.47 -24.26
C LYS A 163 -20.87 -10.09 -23.33
N GLU A 164 -20.91 -8.88 -22.77
CA GLU A 164 -20.01 -8.49 -21.69
C GLU A 164 -20.43 -9.21 -20.40
N ILE A 165 -19.60 -10.12 -19.94
CA ILE A 165 -19.79 -10.84 -18.67
C ILE A 165 -18.79 -10.28 -17.67
N MET A 166 -19.23 -10.09 -16.41
CA MET A 166 -18.33 -9.69 -15.33
C MET A 166 -18.51 -10.54 -14.08
N ARG A 167 -17.43 -10.74 -13.33
CA ARG A 167 -17.42 -11.44 -12.03
C ARG A 167 -16.49 -10.75 -11.04
N SER A 168 -16.80 -10.88 -9.76
CA SER A 168 -15.98 -10.34 -8.67
C SER A 168 -14.83 -11.27 -8.33
N TYR A 169 -13.66 -10.69 -8.08
CA TYR A 169 -12.47 -11.39 -7.60
C TYR A 169 -11.82 -10.56 -6.50
N THR A 170 -11.43 -11.21 -5.40
CA THR A 170 -10.59 -10.59 -4.38
C THR A 170 -9.14 -11.03 -4.61
N PRO A 171 -8.22 -10.10 -4.94
CA PRO A 171 -6.80 -10.40 -5.04
C PRO A 171 -6.25 -10.99 -3.74
N THR A 172 -5.31 -11.92 -3.86
CA THR A 172 -4.62 -12.53 -2.71
C THR A 172 -3.33 -11.80 -2.31
N SER A 173 -2.83 -10.93 -3.20
CA SER A 173 -1.78 -9.96 -2.93
C SER A 173 -2.31 -8.78 -2.10
N ASN A 174 -1.42 -8.03 -1.48
CA ASN A 174 -1.70 -6.86 -0.66
C ASN A 174 -0.82 -5.67 -1.10
N ASP A 175 -0.97 -4.51 -0.46
CA ASP A 175 -0.24 -3.30 -0.87
C ASP A 175 1.28 -3.35 -0.56
N ASP A 176 1.77 -4.37 0.15
CA ASP A 176 3.22 -4.63 0.25
C ASP A 176 3.78 -5.28 -1.05
N ASP A 177 2.92 -5.91 -1.85
CA ASP A 177 3.26 -6.56 -3.11
C ASP A 177 3.27 -5.53 -4.25
N ARG A 178 4.37 -4.77 -4.35
CA ARG A 178 4.50 -3.70 -5.35
C ARG A 178 4.61 -4.23 -6.78
N GLY A 179 4.10 -3.45 -7.72
CA GLY A 179 4.26 -3.66 -9.16
C GLY A 179 3.39 -4.76 -9.76
N HIS A 180 2.61 -5.49 -8.96
CA HIS A 180 1.71 -6.53 -9.44
C HIS A 180 0.50 -6.76 -8.53
N PHE A 181 -0.45 -7.57 -8.99
CA PHE A 181 -1.45 -8.18 -8.11
C PHE A 181 -1.74 -9.61 -8.55
N ASP A 182 -2.14 -10.45 -7.60
CA ASP A 182 -2.34 -11.88 -7.79
C ASP A 182 -3.83 -12.25 -7.65
N LEU A 183 -4.37 -12.93 -8.66
CA LEU A 183 -5.69 -13.55 -8.60
C LEU A 183 -5.54 -15.07 -8.47
N LEU A 184 -5.97 -15.62 -7.33
CA LEU A 184 -6.14 -17.06 -7.15
C LEU A 184 -7.47 -17.49 -7.78
N VAL A 185 -7.42 -18.24 -8.87
CA VAL A 185 -8.60 -18.60 -9.66
C VAL A 185 -8.68 -20.11 -9.84
N LYS A 186 -9.81 -20.68 -9.40
CA LYS A 186 -10.26 -22.02 -9.78
C LYS A 186 -11.06 -21.93 -11.08
N ALA A 187 -10.49 -22.44 -12.17
CA ALA A 187 -11.11 -22.51 -13.48
C ALA A 187 -12.13 -23.65 -13.52
N TYR A 188 -13.36 -23.33 -13.93
CA TYR A 188 -14.42 -24.32 -14.10
C TYR A 188 -14.67 -24.49 -15.59
N GLU A 189 -14.80 -25.72 -16.07
CA GLU A 189 -15.00 -26.01 -17.51
C GLU A 189 -16.23 -25.28 -18.08
N LYS A 190 -17.34 -25.28 -17.32
CA LYS A 190 -18.57 -24.54 -17.64
C LYS A 190 -18.62 -23.12 -17.04
N GLY A 191 -17.50 -22.64 -16.51
CA GLY A 191 -17.39 -21.29 -15.97
C GLY A 191 -17.22 -20.25 -17.08
N ASN A 192 -17.76 -19.05 -16.89
CA ASN A 192 -17.57 -17.96 -17.84
C ASN A 192 -16.19 -17.31 -17.61
N ILE A 193 -16.11 -16.36 -16.67
CA ILE A 193 -14.88 -15.59 -16.41
C ILE A 193 -13.75 -16.46 -15.84
N SER A 194 -14.06 -17.47 -15.02
CA SER A 194 -13.02 -18.37 -14.49
C SER A 194 -12.34 -19.20 -15.59
N ARG A 195 -13.09 -19.65 -16.60
CA ARG A 195 -12.53 -20.33 -17.78
C ARG A 195 -11.75 -19.35 -18.65
N TYR A 196 -12.29 -18.15 -18.87
CA TYR A 196 -11.59 -17.08 -19.58
C TYR A 196 -10.20 -16.82 -18.98
N ILE A 197 -10.12 -16.56 -17.67
CA ILE A 197 -8.84 -16.37 -16.97
C ILE A 197 -7.98 -17.64 -17.09
N GLY A 198 -8.60 -18.82 -16.94
CA GLY A 198 -7.97 -20.13 -17.10
C GLY A 198 -7.16 -20.30 -18.38
N LEU A 199 -7.66 -19.72 -19.47
CA LEU A 199 -7.12 -19.83 -20.83
C LEU A 199 -6.10 -18.73 -21.19
N LEU A 200 -5.93 -17.71 -20.34
CA LEU A 200 -4.94 -16.65 -20.58
C LEU A 200 -3.52 -17.21 -20.60
N LYS A 201 -2.74 -16.71 -21.55
CA LYS A 201 -1.30 -16.93 -21.68
C LYS A 201 -0.54 -15.71 -21.19
N VAL A 202 0.71 -15.89 -20.78
CA VAL A 202 1.59 -14.76 -20.43
C VAL A 202 1.66 -13.79 -21.61
N GLY A 203 1.46 -12.50 -21.33
CA GLY A 203 1.31 -11.44 -22.33
C GLY A 203 -0.16 -11.05 -22.63
N ASP A 204 -1.12 -11.96 -22.39
CA ASP A 204 -2.54 -11.62 -22.51
C ASP A 204 -2.97 -10.67 -21.39
N HIS A 205 -4.13 -10.03 -21.55
CA HIS A 205 -4.59 -9.02 -20.61
C HIS A 205 -5.90 -9.40 -19.93
N VAL A 206 -6.06 -8.92 -18.70
CA VAL A 206 -7.32 -8.93 -17.97
C VAL A 206 -7.89 -7.52 -17.89
N ARG A 207 -9.21 -7.39 -18.07
CA ARG A 207 -9.93 -6.11 -17.96
C ARG A 207 -10.59 -6.01 -16.59
N ILE A 208 -10.21 -4.99 -15.83
CA ILE A 208 -10.56 -4.82 -14.42
C ILE A 208 -11.18 -3.45 -14.15
N LYS A 209 -12.15 -3.41 -13.23
CA LYS A 209 -12.73 -2.19 -12.65
C LYS A 209 -12.79 -2.34 -11.13
N GLY A 210 -12.48 -1.28 -10.39
CA GLY A 210 -12.47 -1.36 -8.93
C GLY A 210 -12.01 -0.08 -8.25
N PRO A 211 -12.05 -0.01 -6.92
CA PRO A 211 -12.53 -1.07 -6.04
C PRO A 211 -14.07 -1.16 -6.03
N LYS A 212 -14.60 -2.31 -5.60
CA LYS A 212 -16.03 -2.62 -5.47
C LYS A 212 -16.31 -3.30 -4.13
N GLY A 213 -17.56 -3.25 -3.70
CA GLY A 213 -18.00 -3.83 -2.43
C GLY A 213 -18.17 -2.80 -1.32
N GLN A 214 -19.01 -3.15 -0.34
CA GLN A 214 -19.40 -2.28 0.78
C GLN A 214 -18.60 -2.55 2.05
N PHE A 215 -17.86 -3.66 2.12
CA PHE A 215 -17.03 -3.96 3.27
C PHE A 215 -15.78 -3.09 3.24
N ASN A 216 -15.43 -2.53 4.38
CA ASN A 216 -14.20 -1.76 4.55
C ASN A 216 -13.67 -2.05 5.96
N TYR A 217 -12.68 -2.92 6.05
CA TYR A 217 -12.08 -3.32 7.31
C TYR A 217 -11.23 -2.18 7.90
N ARG A 218 -11.32 -2.03 9.22
CA ARG A 218 -10.45 -1.17 10.02
C ARG A 218 -10.24 -1.82 11.38
N ALA A 219 -9.09 -1.58 12.00
CA ALA A 219 -8.82 -2.07 13.35
C ALA A 219 -9.92 -1.64 14.31
N GLY A 220 -10.39 -2.57 15.15
CA GLY A 220 -11.50 -2.32 16.08
C GLY A 220 -12.89 -2.31 15.44
N LEU A 221 -13.06 -2.72 14.17
CA LEU A 221 -14.38 -2.87 13.55
C LEU A 221 -15.30 -3.83 14.33
N SER A 222 -14.73 -4.87 14.93
CA SER A 222 -15.45 -5.86 15.73
C SER A 222 -14.47 -6.55 16.68
N ARG A 223 -14.96 -7.01 17.84
CA ARG A 223 -14.14 -7.78 18.79
C ARG A 223 -13.77 -9.15 18.22
N HIS A 224 -14.71 -9.81 17.55
CA HIS A 224 -14.53 -11.14 16.97
C HIS A 224 -15.29 -11.27 15.66
N ILE A 225 -14.57 -11.60 14.60
CA ILE A 225 -15.11 -11.87 13.28
C ILE A 225 -15.13 -13.37 13.02
N GLY A 226 -16.31 -13.95 12.94
CA GLY A 226 -16.51 -15.28 12.38
C GLY A 226 -16.47 -15.24 10.85
N MET A 227 -15.90 -16.25 10.22
CA MET A 227 -15.77 -16.37 8.77
C MET A 227 -16.22 -17.76 8.36
N ILE A 228 -17.11 -17.85 7.37
CA ILE A 228 -17.51 -19.12 6.77
C ILE A 228 -17.24 -19.02 5.26
N ALA A 229 -16.28 -19.81 4.78
CA ALA A 229 -15.83 -19.79 3.40
C ALA A 229 -16.03 -21.15 2.72
N GLY A 230 -16.38 -21.12 1.43
CA GLY A 230 -16.42 -22.31 0.57
C GLY A 230 -15.58 -22.13 -0.69
N GLY A 231 -14.65 -23.06 -0.94
CA GLY A 231 -13.80 -23.03 -2.15
C GLY A 231 -13.06 -21.70 -2.32
N THR A 232 -13.28 -20.99 -3.43
CA THR A 232 -12.66 -19.69 -3.72
C THR A 232 -13.16 -18.53 -2.85
N GLY A 233 -14.23 -18.74 -2.06
CA GLY A 233 -14.71 -17.75 -1.08
C GLY A 233 -13.72 -17.45 0.06
N ILE A 234 -12.59 -18.15 0.11
CA ILE A 234 -11.51 -17.91 1.08
C ILE A 234 -10.78 -16.59 0.87
N THR A 235 -10.71 -16.08 -0.37
CA THR A 235 -9.89 -14.90 -0.70
C THR A 235 -10.30 -13.62 0.03
N PRO A 236 -11.59 -13.24 0.14
CA PRO A 236 -11.98 -12.11 0.99
C PRO A 236 -11.69 -12.33 2.47
N MET A 237 -11.80 -13.57 2.97
CA MET A 237 -11.52 -13.89 4.38
C MET A 237 -10.04 -13.68 4.71
N VAL A 238 -9.17 -14.23 3.85
CA VAL A 238 -7.72 -14.11 3.99
C VAL A 238 -7.25 -12.67 3.86
N GLN A 239 -7.84 -11.88 2.95
CA GLN A 239 -7.54 -10.46 2.83
C GLN A 239 -7.79 -9.72 4.15
N VAL A 240 -8.97 -9.90 4.75
CA VAL A 240 -9.34 -9.26 6.02
C VAL A 240 -8.46 -9.75 7.18
N ALA A 241 -8.32 -11.08 7.33
CA ALA A 241 -7.56 -11.66 8.44
C ALA A 241 -6.08 -11.26 8.38
N ARG A 242 -5.44 -11.30 7.19
CA ARG A 242 -4.03 -10.92 7.04
C ARG A 242 -3.79 -9.46 7.42
N THR A 243 -4.65 -8.54 6.98
CA THR A 243 -4.53 -7.12 7.35
C THR A 243 -4.57 -6.94 8.86
N ALA A 244 -5.56 -7.53 9.53
CA ALA A 244 -5.74 -7.41 10.97
C ALA A 244 -4.65 -8.09 11.81
N LEU A 245 -4.08 -9.19 11.33
CA LEU A 245 -3.07 -9.97 12.07
C LEU A 245 -1.66 -9.42 11.90
N ARG A 246 -1.38 -8.67 10.82
CA ARG A 246 -0.13 -7.92 10.65
C ARG A 246 -0.03 -6.72 11.61
N ASP A 247 -1.15 -6.09 11.93
CA ASP A 247 -1.20 -4.99 12.89
C ASP A 247 -1.22 -5.52 14.33
N SER A 248 -0.12 -5.27 15.07
CA SER A 248 0.00 -5.66 16.48
C SER A 248 -0.92 -4.87 17.42
N SER A 249 -1.37 -3.68 17.00
CA SER A 249 -2.31 -2.86 17.78
C SER A 249 -3.74 -3.36 17.66
N ASP A 250 -4.08 -4.00 16.54
CA ASP A 250 -5.37 -4.63 16.32
C ASP A 250 -5.54 -5.87 17.21
N LYS A 251 -6.67 -5.97 17.91
CA LYS A 251 -7.01 -7.06 18.84
C LYS A 251 -8.16 -7.94 18.35
N THR A 252 -8.69 -7.69 17.14
CA THR A 252 -9.80 -8.48 16.58
C THR A 252 -9.42 -9.95 16.48
N LYS A 253 -10.31 -10.82 16.98
CA LYS A 253 -10.20 -12.28 16.87
C LYS A 253 -10.92 -12.77 15.62
N PHE A 254 -10.49 -13.91 15.11
CA PHE A 254 -11.00 -14.53 13.89
C PHE A 254 -11.22 -16.02 14.10
N SER A 255 -12.40 -16.50 13.72
CA SER A 255 -12.71 -17.92 13.62
C SER A 255 -13.16 -18.23 12.21
N LEU A 256 -12.44 -19.11 11.51
CA LEU A 256 -12.73 -19.51 10.14
C LEU A 256 -13.25 -20.94 10.10
N ILE A 257 -14.44 -21.16 9.57
CA ILE A 257 -14.88 -22.45 9.05
C ILE A 257 -14.63 -22.44 7.54
N TYR A 258 -13.80 -23.36 7.06
CA TYR A 258 -13.45 -23.44 5.65
C TYR A 258 -13.83 -24.79 5.03
N ALA A 259 -14.75 -24.75 4.06
CA ALA A 259 -15.37 -25.93 3.47
C ALA A 259 -14.92 -26.17 2.02
N ASN A 260 -14.51 -27.41 1.73
CA ASN A 260 -14.07 -27.86 0.42
C ASN A 260 -14.59 -29.27 0.14
N VAL A 261 -14.46 -29.75 -1.11
CA VAL A 261 -14.90 -31.10 -1.47
C VAL A 261 -13.86 -32.12 -1.01
N ASN A 262 -12.64 -32.03 -1.54
CA ASN A 262 -11.52 -32.90 -1.18
C ASN A 262 -10.41 -32.11 -0.46
N GLU A 263 -9.43 -32.80 0.13
CA GLU A 263 -8.33 -32.14 0.84
C GLU A 263 -7.46 -31.28 -0.09
N GLU A 264 -7.20 -31.77 -1.30
CA GLU A 264 -6.45 -31.06 -2.34
C GLU A 264 -7.16 -29.81 -2.87
N ASP A 265 -8.45 -29.65 -2.57
CA ASP A 265 -9.22 -28.45 -2.91
C ASP A 265 -9.04 -27.32 -1.90
N ILE A 266 -8.39 -27.55 -0.74
CA ILE A 266 -8.19 -26.53 0.30
C ILE A 266 -7.15 -25.51 -0.17
N LEU A 267 -7.65 -24.38 -0.67
CA LEU A 267 -6.81 -23.31 -1.17
C LEU A 267 -6.12 -22.57 -0.02
N LEU A 268 -4.84 -22.24 -0.20
CA LEU A 268 -4.03 -21.53 0.80
C LEU A 268 -3.90 -22.27 2.15
N LYS A 269 -4.02 -23.60 2.15
CA LYS A 269 -4.01 -24.40 3.40
C LYS A 269 -2.76 -24.15 4.23
N LYS A 270 -1.57 -24.20 3.61
CA LYS A 270 -0.30 -23.99 4.29
C LYS A 270 -0.24 -22.60 4.94
N GLU A 271 -0.64 -21.58 4.21
CA GLU A 271 -0.65 -20.20 4.67
C GLU A 271 -1.65 -19.98 5.79
N LEU A 272 -2.81 -20.63 5.75
CA LEU A 272 -3.83 -20.58 6.81
C LEU A 272 -3.32 -21.27 8.09
N ASP A 273 -2.69 -22.43 7.95
CA ASP A 273 -2.11 -23.18 9.08
C ASP A 273 -0.96 -22.40 9.73
N GLU A 274 -0.08 -21.79 8.92
CA GLU A 274 0.98 -20.90 9.41
C GLU A 274 0.42 -19.65 10.11
N LEU A 275 -0.65 -19.06 9.57
CA LEU A 275 -1.31 -17.90 10.17
C LEU A 275 -1.93 -18.25 11.53
N ALA A 276 -2.55 -19.43 11.64
CA ALA A 276 -3.10 -19.95 12.90
C ALA A 276 -2.00 -20.24 13.92
N ALA A 277 -0.91 -20.89 13.50
CA ALA A 277 0.23 -21.20 14.36
C ALA A 277 0.94 -19.94 14.87
N LYS A 278 1.05 -18.89 14.04
CA LYS A 278 1.67 -17.62 14.42
C LYS A 278 0.77 -16.76 15.33
N HIS A 279 -0.55 -16.90 15.21
CA HIS A 279 -1.53 -16.09 15.96
C HIS A 279 -2.58 -16.95 16.70
N PRO A 280 -2.16 -17.90 17.56
CA PRO A 280 -3.07 -18.92 18.13
C PRO A 280 -4.18 -18.34 19.00
N ASN A 281 -3.97 -17.16 19.59
CA ASN A 281 -4.97 -16.46 20.43
C ASN A 281 -5.92 -15.54 19.63
N ARG A 282 -5.67 -15.36 18.33
CA ARG A 282 -6.39 -14.41 17.47
C ARG A 282 -6.94 -15.02 16.19
N PHE A 283 -6.41 -16.12 15.69
CA PHE A 283 -6.88 -16.77 14.46
C PHE A 283 -6.99 -18.27 14.65
N THR A 284 -8.18 -18.80 14.38
CA THR A 284 -8.46 -20.24 14.38
C THR A 284 -9.09 -20.63 13.05
N VAL A 285 -8.74 -21.83 12.56
CA VAL A 285 -9.31 -22.40 11.34
C VAL A 285 -9.83 -23.81 11.64
N TYR A 286 -11.04 -24.09 11.18
CA TYR A 286 -11.69 -25.40 11.22
C TYR A 286 -12.07 -25.80 9.80
N TYR A 287 -11.44 -26.86 9.31
CA TYR A 287 -11.66 -27.36 7.96
C TYR A 287 -12.81 -28.37 7.92
N VAL A 288 -13.62 -28.33 6.86
CA VAL A 288 -14.74 -29.24 6.62
C VAL A 288 -14.63 -29.80 5.20
N LEU A 289 -14.67 -31.13 5.05
CA LEU A 289 -14.54 -31.81 3.75
C LEU A 289 -15.74 -32.69 3.45
N ASN A 290 -16.21 -32.68 2.20
CA ASN A 290 -17.19 -33.66 1.74
C ASN A 290 -16.59 -35.06 1.65
N ASN A 291 -15.35 -35.15 1.14
CA ASN A 291 -14.63 -36.37 0.84
C ASN A 291 -13.31 -36.37 1.63
N PRO A 292 -13.34 -36.57 2.96
CA PRO A 292 -12.14 -36.51 3.78
C PRO A 292 -11.21 -37.71 3.52
N PRO A 293 -9.87 -37.51 3.61
CA PRO A 293 -8.92 -38.61 3.62
C PRO A 293 -9.02 -39.46 4.91
N ALA A 294 -8.43 -40.64 4.90
CA ALA A 294 -8.31 -41.46 6.10
C ALA A 294 -7.52 -40.70 7.19
N GLY A 295 -8.03 -40.72 8.44
CA GLY A 295 -7.42 -40.00 9.56
C GLY A 295 -7.77 -38.52 9.67
N TRP A 296 -8.70 -38.01 8.84
CA TRP A 296 -9.21 -36.64 8.95
C TRP A 296 -9.87 -36.37 10.30
N THR A 297 -9.50 -35.26 10.94
CA THR A 297 -10.00 -34.85 12.26
C THR A 297 -10.90 -33.61 12.21
N GLY A 298 -11.08 -33.03 11.02
CA GLY A 298 -11.95 -31.88 10.79
C GLY A 298 -13.42 -32.29 10.62
N GLY A 299 -14.22 -31.36 10.11
CA GLY A 299 -15.63 -31.63 9.79
C GLY A 299 -15.78 -32.51 8.57
N VAL A 300 -16.85 -33.29 8.54
CA VAL A 300 -17.19 -34.20 7.43
C VAL A 300 -18.57 -33.83 6.86
N GLY A 301 -18.68 -33.84 5.54
CA GLY A 301 -19.90 -33.48 4.82
C GLY A 301 -20.02 -31.99 4.57
N PHE A 302 -21.25 -31.47 4.62
CA PHE A 302 -21.50 -30.03 4.56
C PHE A 302 -21.33 -29.39 5.94
N VAL A 303 -21.03 -28.10 5.97
CA VAL A 303 -21.02 -27.33 7.23
C VAL A 303 -22.40 -27.46 7.89
N SER A 304 -22.40 -27.94 9.14
CA SER A 304 -23.62 -28.14 9.94
C SER A 304 -23.84 -26.99 10.92
N LYS A 305 -25.06 -26.88 11.45
CA LYS A 305 -25.38 -25.91 12.51
C LYS A 305 -24.50 -26.10 13.74
N ASP A 306 -24.32 -27.34 14.19
CA ASP A 306 -23.54 -27.66 15.39
C ASP A 306 -22.06 -27.25 15.23
N GLN A 307 -21.51 -27.37 14.01
CA GLN A 307 -20.17 -26.87 13.72
C GLN A 307 -20.09 -25.34 13.77
N ILE A 308 -21.12 -24.63 13.28
CA ILE A 308 -21.19 -23.17 13.39
C ILE A 308 -21.26 -22.78 14.87
N GLU A 309 -22.16 -23.37 15.64
CA GLU A 309 -22.31 -23.09 17.07
C GLU A 309 -21.02 -23.35 17.87
N LYS A 310 -20.30 -24.42 17.54
CA LYS A 310 -19.05 -24.79 18.22
C LYS A 310 -17.87 -23.91 17.85
N HIS A 311 -17.75 -23.50 16.58
CA HIS A 311 -16.52 -22.88 16.07
C HIS A 311 -16.63 -21.38 15.81
N MET A 312 -17.82 -20.79 15.84
CA MET A 312 -18.05 -19.37 15.56
C MET A 312 -18.36 -18.58 16.84
N PRO A 313 -18.07 -17.26 16.89
CA PRO A 313 -18.47 -16.43 18.02
C PRO A 313 -20.01 -16.34 18.10
N PRO A 314 -20.63 -16.51 19.28
CA PRO A 314 -22.08 -16.40 19.41
C PRO A 314 -22.57 -15.01 19.01
N SER A 315 -23.84 -14.92 18.58
CA SER A 315 -24.45 -13.64 18.19
C SER A 315 -24.39 -12.63 19.34
N SER A 316 -23.84 -11.45 19.06
CA SER A 316 -23.68 -10.32 19.98
C SER A 316 -23.47 -9.02 19.19
N GLU A 317 -23.78 -7.86 19.75
CA GLU A 317 -23.70 -6.57 19.03
C GLU A 317 -22.27 -6.24 18.52
N ASP A 318 -21.24 -6.77 19.18
CA ASP A 318 -19.84 -6.46 18.89
C ASP A 318 -19.10 -7.52 18.03
N ILE A 319 -19.83 -8.51 17.50
CA ILE A 319 -19.30 -9.56 16.61
C ILE A 319 -19.74 -9.34 15.16
N LYS A 320 -19.03 -9.94 14.22
CA LYS A 320 -19.44 -9.97 12.80
C LYS A 320 -19.24 -11.36 12.23
N VAL A 321 -20.10 -11.79 11.32
CA VAL A 321 -19.97 -13.03 10.56
C VAL A 321 -19.84 -12.67 9.09
N LEU A 322 -18.78 -13.14 8.45
CA LEU A 322 -18.52 -12.97 7.03
C LEU A 322 -18.80 -14.29 6.32
N LEU A 323 -19.51 -14.23 5.20
CA LEU A 323 -19.91 -15.42 4.46
C LEU A 323 -19.59 -15.25 2.97
N CYS A 324 -18.87 -16.22 2.38
CA CYS A 324 -18.58 -16.25 0.95
C CYS A 324 -18.42 -17.69 0.45
N GLY A 325 -19.14 -18.08 -0.59
CA GLY A 325 -19.08 -19.43 -1.13
C GLY A 325 -20.15 -19.69 -2.20
N PRO A 326 -20.29 -20.95 -2.65
CA PRO A 326 -21.28 -21.33 -3.65
C PRO A 326 -22.73 -21.04 -3.20
N PRO A 327 -23.66 -20.68 -4.11
CA PRO A 327 -25.03 -20.32 -3.74
C PRO A 327 -25.79 -21.33 -2.85
N PRO A 328 -25.66 -22.65 -3.05
CA PRO A 328 -26.29 -23.64 -2.16
C PRO A 328 -25.76 -23.55 -0.72
N MET A 329 -24.44 -23.40 -0.56
CA MET A 329 -23.80 -23.19 0.74
C MET A 329 -24.29 -21.89 1.37
N MET A 330 -24.29 -20.78 0.63
CA MET A 330 -24.77 -19.48 1.12
C MET A 330 -26.20 -19.59 1.67
N THR A 331 -27.06 -20.35 0.99
CA THR A 331 -28.46 -20.56 1.40
C THR A 331 -28.56 -21.34 2.71
N ALA A 332 -27.82 -22.45 2.83
CA ALA A 332 -27.78 -23.26 4.04
C ALA A 332 -27.21 -22.47 5.24
N MET A 333 -26.12 -21.74 5.06
CA MET A 333 -25.48 -20.98 6.14
C MET A 333 -26.39 -19.87 6.67
N LYS A 334 -27.11 -19.17 5.79
CA LYS A 334 -28.12 -18.17 6.22
C LYS A 334 -29.22 -18.80 7.09
N LYS A 335 -29.68 -20.01 6.74
CA LYS A 335 -30.68 -20.73 7.54
C LYS A 335 -30.12 -21.08 8.92
N TYR A 336 -28.94 -21.68 9.01
CA TYR A 336 -28.34 -22.06 10.29
C TYR A 336 -27.99 -20.86 11.17
N LEU A 337 -27.49 -19.77 10.59
CA LEU A 337 -27.25 -18.52 11.32
C LEU A 337 -28.56 -17.94 11.87
N ALA A 338 -29.68 -18.00 11.13
CA ALA A 338 -30.97 -17.57 11.66
C ALA A 338 -31.44 -18.45 12.84
N GLU A 339 -31.27 -19.78 12.74
CA GLU A 339 -31.57 -20.71 13.85
C GLU A 339 -30.70 -20.48 15.09
N LEU A 340 -29.51 -19.90 14.92
CA LEU A 340 -28.57 -19.53 15.98
C LEU A 340 -28.69 -18.06 16.42
N ASN A 341 -29.81 -17.39 16.09
CA ASN A 341 -30.13 -16.02 16.51
C ASN A 341 -29.17 -14.93 15.97
N TYR A 342 -28.52 -15.16 14.84
CA TYR A 342 -27.88 -14.07 14.10
C TYR A 342 -28.94 -13.32 13.27
N PRO A 343 -28.89 -11.98 13.17
CA PRO A 343 -29.79 -11.22 12.32
C PRO A 343 -29.68 -11.64 10.86
N ALA A 344 -30.83 -11.67 10.19
CA ALA A 344 -30.88 -12.00 8.78
C ALA A 344 -30.05 -10.99 7.96
N PRO A 345 -29.17 -11.47 7.04
CA PRO A 345 -28.41 -10.57 6.18
C PRO A 345 -29.32 -9.89 5.15
N ARG A 346 -28.95 -8.67 4.75
CA ARG A 346 -29.60 -7.97 3.63
C ARG A 346 -29.24 -8.63 2.30
N THR A 347 -30.09 -8.42 1.29
CA THR A 347 -29.79 -8.81 -0.11
C THR A 347 -28.49 -8.20 -0.61
N VAL A 348 -28.24 -6.94 -0.24
CA VAL A 348 -26.95 -6.27 -0.44
C VAL A 348 -26.43 -5.88 0.93
N SER A 349 -25.37 -6.56 1.37
CA SER A 349 -24.81 -6.32 2.70
C SER A 349 -24.21 -4.91 2.83
N LYS A 350 -24.42 -4.32 4.00
CA LYS A 350 -23.82 -3.05 4.43
C LYS A 350 -22.86 -3.33 5.57
N LEU A 351 -21.87 -2.47 5.77
CA LEU A 351 -20.86 -2.63 6.82
C LEU A 351 -21.46 -2.80 8.23
N VAL A 352 -22.62 -2.20 8.50
CA VAL A 352 -23.33 -2.30 9.78
C VAL A 352 -23.97 -3.67 10.02
N ASP A 353 -24.12 -4.51 8.99
CA ASP A 353 -24.74 -5.82 9.13
C ASP A 353 -23.84 -6.75 9.97
N GLN A 354 -24.43 -7.43 10.96
CA GLN A 354 -23.71 -8.43 11.74
C GLN A 354 -23.33 -9.62 10.84
N VAL A 355 -24.23 -10.06 9.96
CA VAL A 355 -23.94 -11.06 8.92
C VAL A 355 -23.70 -10.35 7.59
N PHE A 356 -22.47 -10.39 7.09
CA PHE A 356 -22.06 -9.77 5.84
C PHE A 356 -21.79 -10.83 4.77
N LEU A 357 -22.44 -10.68 3.62
CA LEU A 357 -22.28 -11.54 2.45
C LEU A 357 -21.36 -10.83 1.46
N PHE A 358 -20.27 -11.50 1.07
CA PHE A 358 -19.33 -10.97 0.08
C PHE A 358 -19.80 -11.12 -1.36
#